data_AF-A0A3D5ZA13-F1
#
_entry.id   AF-A0A3D5ZA13-F1
#
_cell.length_a   1.000
_cell.length_b   1.000
_cell.length_c   1.000
_cell.angle_alpha   90.00
_cell.angle_beta   90.00
_cell.angle_gamma   90.00
#
_symmetry.space_group_name_H-M   'P 1'
#
loop_
_entity.id
_entity.type
_entity.pdbx_description
1 polymer ?
#
loop_
_entity_poly.entity_id
_entity_poly.type
_entity_poly.pdbx_seq_one_letter_code
_entity_poly.pdbx_strand_id
1 'polypeptide(L)'
;MSRNEDLEVSKLCADILADAFELSDNWTDKHKVYPETEDMKLKKAVKDVVFRLKLKHLRIRSKELQEELKDPDLSDEKLTSILMKKRHLDKVKSKLSEEFGTTII
;
A
#
# COMPACT_ATOMS: atom_id res chain seq x y z
N MET A 1 -35.22 -18.38 -6.49
CA MET A 1 -34.39 -18.28 -7.71
C MET A 1 -33.70 -16.93 -7.71
N SER A 2 -32.49 -16.83 -7.15
CA SER A 2 -31.65 -15.63 -7.26
C SER A 2 -30.19 -16.08 -7.37
N ARG A 3 -29.69 -16.18 -8.60
CA ARG A 3 -28.31 -16.59 -8.90
C ARG A 3 -27.80 -15.77 -10.08
N ASN A 4 -27.97 -14.44 -10.01
CA ASN A 4 -27.67 -13.56 -11.14
C ASN A 4 -26.90 -12.27 -10.76
N GLU A 5 -26.62 -12.05 -9.47
CA GLU A 5 -25.79 -10.90 -9.04
C GLU A 5 -24.28 -11.22 -9.09
N ASP A 6 -23.91 -12.50 -9.12
CA ASP A 6 -22.51 -12.95 -9.07
C ASP A 6 -21.95 -13.39 -10.43
N LEU A 7 -22.71 -13.29 -11.53
CA LEU A 7 -22.25 -13.83 -12.81
C LEU A 7 -21.09 -13.00 -13.40
N GLU A 8 -21.16 -11.68 -13.27
CA GLU A 8 -20.08 -10.76 -13.63
C GLU A 8 -18.86 -10.92 -12.73
N VAL A 9 -19.06 -11.06 -11.41
CA VAL A 9 -17.97 -11.31 -10.45
C VAL A 9 -17.31 -12.66 -10.72
N SER A 10 -18.10 -13.70 -10.93
CA SER A 10 -17.63 -15.06 -11.24
C SER A 10 -16.87 -15.09 -12.56
N LYS A 11 -17.33 -14.37 -13.58
CA LYS A 11 -16.65 -14.27 -14.86
C LYS A 11 -15.32 -13.53 -14.71
N LEU A 12 -15.31 -12.40 -14.01
CA LEU A 12 -14.09 -11.66 -13.71
C LEU A 12 -13.08 -12.53 -12.93
N CYS A 13 -13.54 -13.28 -11.92
CA CYS A 13 -12.66 -14.18 -11.18
C CYS A 13 -12.09 -15.29 -12.07
N ALA A 14 -12.90 -15.86 -12.96
CA ALA A 14 -12.42 -16.87 -13.92
C ALA A 14 -11.37 -16.28 -14.89
N ASP A 15 -11.61 -15.06 -15.39
CA ASP A 15 -10.70 -14.37 -16.29
C ASP A 15 -9.37 -13.98 -15.60
N ILE A 16 -9.40 -13.65 -14.29
CA ILE A 16 -8.19 -13.35 -13.51
C ILE A 16 -7.41 -14.64 -13.16
N LEU A 17 -8.11 -15.75 -12.91
CA LEU A 17 -7.48 -17.00 -12.49
C LEU A 17 -6.94 -17.83 -13.66
N ALA A 18 -7.40 -17.57 -14.88
CA ALA A 18 -6.98 -18.29 -16.06
C ALA A 18 -5.79 -17.59 -16.74
N ASP A 19 -4.67 -18.29 -16.87
CA ASP A 19 -3.54 -17.83 -17.68
C ASP A 19 -3.93 -17.87 -19.16
N ALA A 20 -4.22 -16.70 -19.74
CA ALA A 20 -4.65 -16.59 -21.14
C ALA A 20 -3.53 -16.90 -22.15
N PHE A 21 -2.26 -16.81 -21.72
CA PHE A 21 -1.08 -16.97 -22.58
C PHE A 21 0.09 -17.58 -21.78
N GLU A 22 0.79 -18.56 -22.36
CA GLU A 22 2.01 -19.14 -21.78
C GLU A 22 3.27 -18.60 -22.48
N LEU A 23 4.33 -18.38 -21.70
CA LEU A 23 5.64 -18.00 -22.22
C LEU A 23 6.41 -19.26 -22.67
N SER A 24 6.88 -19.29 -23.92
CA SER A 24 7.69 -20.42 -24.39
C SER A 24 9.06 -20.48 -23.71
N ASP A 25 9.44 -21.67 -23.25
CA ASP A 25 10.75 -21.96 -22.63
C ASP A 25 11.94 -21.55 -23.52
N ASN A 26 11.76 -21.53 -24.85
CA ASN A 26 12.79 -21.12 -25.79
C ASN A 26 13.28 -19.68 -25.59
N TRP A 27 12.48 -18.79 -25.01
CA TRP A 27 12.93 -17.44 -24.64
C TRP A 27 14.09 -17.49 -23.66
N THR A 28 14.01 -18.35 -22.66
CA THR A 28 15.06 -18.55 -21.67
C THR A 28 16.18 -19.43 -22.23
N ASP A 29 15.84 -20.57 -22.82
CA ASP A 29 16.83 -21.59 -23.16
C ASP A 29 17.68 -21.21 -24.36
N LYS A 30 17.03 -20.71 -25.42
CA LYS A 30 17.67 -20.38 -26.71
C LYS A 30 18.09 -18.92 -26.82
N HIS A 31 17.26 -18.01 -26.31
CA HIS A 31 17.47 -16.57 -26.50
C HIS A 31 18.05 -15.86 -25.27
N LYS A 32 18.11 -16.52 -24.10
CA LYS A 32 18.62 -15.96 -22.84
C LYS A 32 17.91 -14.66 -22.45
N VAL A 33 16.63 -14.56 -22.77
CA VAL A 33 15.78 -13.42 -22.44
C VAL A 33 14.88 -13.81 -21.27
N TYR A 34 14.87 -12.98 -20.24
CA TYR A 34 14.12 -13.18 -18.99
C TYR A 34 13.11 -12.05 -18.83
N PRO A 35 11.93 -12.14 -19.48
CA PRO A 35 10.94 -11.08 -19.40
C PRO A 35 10.34 -11.00 -17.98
N GLU A 36 9.97 -9.79 -17.56
CA GLU A 36 9.33 -9.56 -16.27
C GLU A 36 7.90 -10.14 -16.28
N THR A 37 7.66 -11.14 -15.43
CA THR A 37 6.35 -11.83 -15.35
C THR A 37 5.39 -11.12 -14.41
N GLU A 38 4.11 -11.48 -14.50
CA GLU A 38 3.09 -10.94 -13.59
C GLU A 38 3.41 -11.23 -12.13
N ASP A 39 3.87 -12.44 -11.78
CA ASP A 39 4.28 -12.79 -10.41
C ASP A 39 5.34 -11.85 -9.83
N MET A 40 6.29 -11.44 -10.67
CA MET A 40 7.35 -10.49 -10.28
C MET A 40 6.74 -9.11 -9.96
N LYS A 41 5.71 -8.69 -10.69
CA LYS A 41 4.99 -7.43 -10.49
C LYS A 41 4.00 -7.50 -9.34
N LEU A 42 3.33 -8.63 -9.13
CA LEU A 42 2.30 -8.84 -8.12
C LEU A 42 2.86 -8.60 -6.72
N LYS A 43 4.03 -9.13 -6.42
CA LYS A 43 4.68 -8.93 -5.11
C LYS A 43 4.94 -7.44 -4.83
N LYS A 44 5.39 -6.69 -5.84
CA LYS A 44 5.59 -5.24 -5.73
C LYS A 44 4.26 -4.51 -5.56
N ALA A 45 3.26 -4.83 -6.39
CA ALA A 45 1.94 -4.22 -6.34
C ALA A 45 1.25 -4.41 -4.97
N VAL A 46 1.30 -5.62 -4.41
CA VAL A 46 0.76 -5.92 -3.08
C VAL A 46 1.48 -5.10 -2.00
N LYS A 47 2.82 -5.09 -2.02
CA LYS A 47 3.63 -4.29 -1.08
C LYS A 47 3.27 -2.81 -1.15
N ASP A 48 3.14 -2.27 -2.36
CA ASP A 48 2.78 -0.87 -2.58
C ASP A 48 1.38 -0.54 -2.05
N VAL A 49 0.39 -1.41 -2.28
CA VAL A 49 -0.99 -1.22 -1.78
C VAL A 49 -1.01 -1.20 -0.25
N VAL A 50 -0.35 -2.17 0.40
CA VAL A 50 -0.25 -2.23 1.86
C VAL A 50 0.42 -0.98 2.42
N PHE A 51 1.49 -0.51 1.79
CA PHE A 51 2.19 0.69 2.24
C PHE A 51 1.38 1.97 2.02
N ARG A 52 0.63 2.07 0.90
CA ARG A 52 -0.30 3.19 0.67
C ARG A 52 -1.41 3.22 1.71
N LEU A 53 -1.93 2.05 2.11
CA LEU A 53 -2.91 1.95 3.18
C LEU A 53 -2.31 2.43 4.52
N LYS A 54 -1.11 1.98 4.88
CA LYS A 54 -0.39 2.46 6.07
C LYS A 54 -0.18 3.97 6.05
N LEU A 55 0.20 4.54 4.91
CA LEU A 55 0.37 5.98 4.75
C LEU A 55 -0.95 6.74 4.97
N LYS A 56 -2.07 6.20 4.49
CA LYS A 56 -3.41 6.77 4.72
C LYS A 56 -3.73 6.82 6.22
N HIS A 57 -3.47 5.74 6.96
CA HIS A 57 -3.65 5.72 8.41
C HIS A 57 -2.75 6.72 9.15
N LEU A 58 -1.48 6.83 8.75
CA LEU A 58 -0.57 7.83 9.33
C LEU A 58 -1.05 9.27 9.08
N ARG A 59 -1.57 9.58 7.90
CA ARG A 59 -2.15 10.88 7.57
C ARG A 59 -3.36 11.21 8.44
N ILE A 60 -4.27 10.25 8.62
CA ILE A 60 -5.43 10.40 9.52
C ILE A 60 -4.95 10.68 10.94
N ARG A 61 -4.03 9.87 11.47
CA ARG A 61 -3.53 10.03 12.83
C ARG A 61 -2.77 11.34 13.05
N SER A 62 -2.01 11.79 12.04
CA SER A 62 -1.33 13.09 12.08
C SER A 62 -2.33 14.25 12.15
N LYS A 63 -3.43 14.16 11.40
CA LYS A 63 -4.51 15.15 11.45
C LYS A 63 -5.19 15.17 12.81
N GLU A 64 -5.50 14.01 13.38
CA GLU A 64 -6.08 13.92 14.74
C GLU A 64 -5.17 14.57 15.78
N LEU A 65 -3.86 14.26 15.78
CA LEU A 65 -2.91 14.89 16.70
C LEU A 65 -2.80 16.40 16.49
N GLN A 66 -2.96 16.90 15.26
CA GLN A 66 -2.99 18.34 14.99
C GLN A 66 -4.26 19.00 15.53
N GLU A 67 -5.41 18.34 15.48
CA GLU A 67 -6.63 18.84 16.11
C GLU A 67 -6.51 18.81 17.64
N GLU A 68 -5.95 17.74 18.23
CA GLU A 68 -5.66 17.65 19.68
C GLU A 68 -4.74 18.79 20.17
N LEU A 69 -3.84 19.28 19.31
CA LEU A 69 -2.94 20.42 19.63
C LEU A 69 -3.62 21.80 19.58
N LYS A 70 -4.82 21.92 18.98
CA LYS A 70 -5.55 23.19 18.92
C LYS A 70 -6.38 23.46 20.17
N ASP A 71 -6.47 22.48 21.07
CA ASP A 71 -7.20 22.62 22.33
C ASP A 71 -6.53 23.71 23.20
N PRO A 72 -7.25 24.82 23.51
CA PRO A 72 -6.70 25.91 24.30
C PRO A 72 -6.46 25.53 25.77
N ASP A 73 -7.11 24.48 26.28
CA ASP A 73 -7.01 24.02 27.68
C ASP A 73 -6.04 22.83 27.84
N LEU A 74 -5.11 22.67 26.89
CA LEU A 74 -4.19 21.55 26.86
C LEU A 74 -3.14 21.64 27.98
N SER A 75 -3.05 20.62 28.83
CA SER A 75 -2.01 20.56 29.86
C SER A 75 -0.61 20.30 29.29
N ASP A 76 0.43 20.79 29.97
CA ASP A 76 1.84 20.61 29.55
C ASP A 76 2.25 19.14 29.42
N GLU A 77 1.72 18.27 30.28
CA GLU A 77 1.94 16.82 30.20
C GLU A 77 1.32 16.21 28.93
N LYS A 78 0.07 16.61 28.61
CA LYS A 78 -0.60 16.16 27.39
C LYS A 78 0.10 16.69 26.15
N LEU A 79 0.50 17.97 26.15
CA LEU A 79 1.27 18.59 25.07
C LEU A 79 2.56 17.80 24.80
N THR A 80 3.34 17.51 25.84
CA THR A 80 4.57 16.71 25.73
C THR A 80 4.29 15.33 25.14
N SER A 81 3.22 14.67 25.59
CA SER A 81 2.84 13.35 25.08
C SER A 81 2.46 13.37 23.59
N ILE A 82 1.75 14.42 23.14
CA ILE A 82 1.31 14.58 21.76
C ILE A 82 2.51 14.89 20.86
N LEU A 83 3.44 15.73 21.31
CA LEU A 83 4.68 16.03 20.59
C LEU A 83 5.57 14.79 20.43
N MET A 84 5.67 13.94 21.46
CA MET A 84 6.39 12.66 21.35
C MET A 84 5.74 11.73 20.32
N LYS A 85 4.40 11.60 20.35
CA LYS A 85 3.64 10.81 19.37
C LYS A 85 3.84 11.34 17.95
N LYS A 86 3.79 12.66 17.75
CA LYS A 86 4.02 13.31 16.46
C LYS A 86 5.44 13.02 15.92
N ARG A 87 6.47 13.20 16.76
CA ARG A 87 7.86 12.90 16.40
C ARG A 87 8.04 11.43 16.00
N HIS A 88 7.39 10.50 16.68
CA HIS A 88 7.42 9.09 16.31
C HIS A 88 6.76 8.86 14.94
N LEU A 89 5.60 9.48 14.72
CA LEU A 89 4.85 9.40 13.46
C LEU A 89 5.66 9.92 12.26
N ASP A 90 6.38 11.03 12.45
CA ASP A 90 7.25 11.61 11.41
C ASP A 90 8.42 10.68 11.06
N LYS A 91 9.02 10.00 12.06
CA LYS A 91 10.04 8.98 11.82
C LYS A 91 9.50 7.80 11.01
N VAL A 92 8.30 7.33 11.33
CA VAL A 92 7.66 6.23 10.59
C VAL A 92 7.32 6.68 9.16
N LYS A 93 6.83 7.92 8.97
CA LYS A 93 6.58 8.49 7.65
C LYS A 93 7.86 8.55 6.81
N SER A 94 8.98 8.99 7.38
CA SER A 94 10.28 9.03 6.70
C SER A 94 10.72 7.65 6.20
N LYS A 95 10.69 6.64 7.08
CA LYS A 95 11.03 5.26 6.72
C LYS A 95 10.13 4.69 5.63
N LEU A 96 8.84 5.02 5.68
CA LEU A 96 7.89 4.58 4.67
C LEU A 96 8.14 5.26 3.32
N SER A 97 8.54 6.54 3.30
CA SER A 97 8.91 7.26 2.08
C SER A 97 10.18 6.69 1.42
N GLU A 98 11.17 6.26 2.22
CA GLU A 98 12.38 5.60 1.71
C GLU A 98 12.03 4.32 0.93
N GLU A 99 11.09 3.51 1.43
CA GLU A 99 10.64 2.27 0.77
C GLU A 99 9.95 2.49 -0.58
N PHE A 100 9.35 3.67 -0.79
CA PHE A 100 8.71 4.02 -2.07
C PHE A 100 9.69 4.59 -3.11
N GLY A 101 10.96 4.80 -2.75
CA GLY A 101 11.95 5.45 -3.62
C GLY A 101 11.57 6.88 -4.04
N THR A 102 10.54 7.44 -3.42
CA THR A 102 9.97 8.75 -3.75
C THR A 102 9.80 9.52 -2.45
N THR A 103 10.40 10.70 -2.35
CA THR A 103 10.06 11.64 -1.28
C THR A 103 8.61 12.09 -1.50
N ILE A 104 7.66 11.46 -0.81
CA ILE A 104 6.29 11.99 -0.75
C ILE A 104 6.34 13.21 0.18
N ILE A 105 6.46 14.38 -0.45
CA ILE A 105 6.37 15.72 0.17
C ILE A 105 5.01 15.85 0.87
#